data_AF-A0A949ZUN7-F1
#
_entry.id   AF-A0A949ZUN7-F1
#
_cell.length_a   1.000
_cell.length_b   1.000
_cell.length_c   1.000
_cell.angle_alpha   90.00
_cell.angle_beta   90.00
_cell.angle_gamma   90.00
#
_symmetry.space_group_name_H-M   'P 1'
#
loop_
_entity.id
_entity.type
_entity.pdbx_description
1 polymer ?
#
loop_
_entity_poly.entity_id
_entity_poly.type
_entity_poly.pdbx_seq_one_letter_code
_entity_poly.pdbx_strand_id
1 'polypeptide(L)' 'MIIDCHGHYTTAPPALGAWRDLQIAALKDPGRTPKASDLRISDDELRESIETNQLKLMRQR' A
#
# COMPACT_ATOMS: atom_id res chain seq x y z
N MET A 1 -21.10 10.96 16.27
CA MET A 1 -19.83 10.75 15.55
C MET A 1 -19.32 9.37 15.91
N ILE A 2 -19.06 8.52 14.92
CA ILE A 2 -18.46 7.18 15.12
C ILE A 2 -16.96 7.32 14.84
N ILE A 3 -16.12 6.80 15.73
CA ILE A 3 -14.67 6.78 15.55
C ILE A 3 -14.24 5.31 15.51
N ASP A 4 -13.71 4.90 14.37
CA ASP A 4 -12.95 3.65 14.26
C ASP A 4 -11.48 3.97 14.59
N CYS A 5 -11.05 3.64 15.80
CA CYS A 5 -9.73 4.02 16.32
C CYS A 5 -8.60 3.12 15.83
N HIS A 6 -8.89 2.04 15.09
CA HIS A 6 -7.90 1.08 14.64
C HIS A 6 -8.14 0.66 13.19
N GLY A 7 -7.41 1.31 12.27
CA GLY A 7 -7.40 0.96 10.85
C GLY A 7 -6.02 0.55 10.37
N HIS A 8 -5.96 -0.47 9.52
CA HIS A 8 -4.77 -0.84 8.76
C HIS A 8 -5.07 -0.81 7.27
N TYR A 9 -4.09 -0.41 6.46
CA TYR A 9 -4.21 -0.39 5.01
C TYR A 9 -3.81 -1.75 4.41
N THR A 10 -4.68 -2.74 4.59
CA THR A 10 -4.46 -4.13 4.14
C THR A 10 -4.82 -4.37 2.68
N THR A 11 -5.34 -3.36 1.99
CA THR A 11 -5.75 -3.39 0.58
C THR A 11 -4.84 -2.54 -0.30
N ALA A 12 -3.60 -2.27 0.16
CA ALA A 12 -2.64 -1.47 -0.59
C ALA A 12 -2.40 -2.03 -2.01
N PRO A 13 -2.14 -1.16 -3.00
CA PRO A 13 -1.81 -1.58 -4.35
C PRO A 13 -0.65 -2.61 -4.38
N PRO A 14 -0.73 -3.67 -5.22
CA PRO A 14 0.26 -4.75 -5.25
C PRO A 14 1.70 -4.29 -5.46
N ALA A 15 1.90 -3.14 -6.11
CA ALA A 15 3.20 -2.52 -6.31
C ALA A 15 3.96 -2.27 -5.00
N LEU A 16 3.26 -1.97 -3.89
CA LEU A 16 3.89 -1.79 -2.58
C LEU A 16 4.55 -3.09 -2.09
N GLY A 17 3.84 -4.22 -2.22
CA GLY A 17 4.37 -5.54 -1.86
C GLY A 17 5.55 -5.94 -2.73
N ALA A 18 5.41 -5.79 -4.05
CA ALA A 18 6.48 -6.11 -5.00
C ALA A 18 7.76 -5.29 -4.73
N TRP A 19 7.62 -4.00 -4.43
CA TRP A 19 8.76 -3.16 -4.08
C TRP A 19 9.38 -3.55 -2.73
N ARG A 20 8.57 -3.96 -1.75
CA ARG A 20 9.08 -4.49 -0.49
C ARG A 20 9.86 -5.79 -0.69
N ASP A 21 9.41 -6.67 -1.58
CA ASP A 21 10.14 -7.91 -1.90
C ASP A 21 11.52 -7.61 -2.51
N LEU A 22 11.63 -6.58 -3.35
CA LEU A 22 12.91 -6.12 -3.87
C LEU A 22 13.84 -5.63 -2.74
N GLN A 23 13.31 -4.87 -1.77
CA GLN A 23 14.11 -4.46 -0.61
C GLN A 23 14.61 -5.67 0.21
N ILE A 24 13.77 -6.67 0.42
CA ILE A 24 14.13 -7.88 1.16
C ILE A 24 15.22 -8.66 0.41
N ALA A 25 15.07 -8.79 -0.92
CA ALA A 25 16.07 -9.45 -1.76
C ALA A 25 17.43 -8.71 -1.71
N ALA A 26 17.41 -7.37 -1.67
CA ALA A 26 18.61 -6.55 -1.59
C ALA A 26 19.43 -6.74 -0.30
N LEU A 27 18.84 -7.29 0.77
CA LEU A 27 19.60 -7.66 1.98
C LEU A 27 20.64 -8.75 1.70
N LYS A 28 20.41 -9.60 0.69
CA LYS A 28 21.35 -10.65 0.26
C LYS A 28 22.27 -10.19 -0.87
N ASP A 29 21.81 -9.24 -1.70
CA ASP A 29 22.55 -8.67 -2.82
C ASP A 29 22.36 -7.14 -2.84
N PRO A 30 23.22 -6.37 -2.14
CA PRO A 30 23.08 -4.93 -2.01
C PRO A 30 23.07 -4.17 -3.36
N GLY A 31 23.64 -4.75 -4.42
CA GLY A 31 23.63 -4.19 -5.77
C GLY A 31 22.22 -4.11 -6.39
N ARG A 32 21.24 -4.83 -5.83
CA ARG A 32 19.84 -4.83 -6.29
C ARG A 32 18.92 -3.94 -5.46
N THR A 33 19.47 -3.08 -4.61
CA THR A 33 18.68 -2.17 -3.79
C THR A 33 17.78 -1.29 -4.67
N PRO A 34 16.44 -1.40 -4.58
CA PRO A 34 15.56 -0.57 -5.37
C PRO A 34 15.66 0.88 -4.91
N LYS A 35 15.55 1.82 -5.84
CA LYS A 35 15.43 3.24 -5.47
C LYS A 35 14.01 3.50 -4.99
N ALA A 36 13.87 4.50 -4.11
CA ALA A 36 12.55 4.99 -3.72
C ALA A 36 11.72 5.47 -4.93
N SER A 37 12.38 6.02 -5.96
CA SER A 37 11.75 6.43 -7.22
C SER A 37 11.23 5.28 -8.09
N ASP A 38 11.58 4.04 -7.78
CA ASP A 38 11.14 2.88 -8.56
C ASP A 38 9.76 2.41 -8.13
N LEU A 39 9.33 2.76 -6.90
CA LEU A 39 7.96 2.55 -6.45
C LEU A 39 7.05 3.57 -7.17
N ARG A 40 6.13 3.06 -7.99
CA ARG A 40 5.12 3.85 -8.68
C ARG A 40 3.75 3.35 -8.27
N ILE A 41 2.99 4.24 -7.63
CA ILE A 41 1.59 4.06 -7.30
C ILE A 41 0.94 5.42 -7.59
N SER A 42 -0.08 5.43 -8.44
CA SER A 42 -0.82 6.64 -8.76
C SER A 42 -1.84 7.01 -7.69
N ASP A 43 -2.23 8.28 -7.65
CA ASP A 43 -3.30 8.76 -6.77
C ASP A 43 -4.64 8.04 -7.04
N ASP A 44 -4.88 7.64 -8.29
CA ASP A 44 -6.09 6.90 -8.67
C ASP A 44 -6.09 5.49 -8.10
N GLU A 45 -4.95 4.76 -8.15
CA GLU A 45 -4.81 3.45 -7.50
C GLU A 45 -4.96 3.53 -5.97
N LEU A 46 -4.39 4.58 -5.36
CA LEU A 46 -4.56 4.84 -3.92
C LEU A 46 -6.03 5.12 -3.57
N ARG A 47 -6.72 5.91 -4.39
CA ARG A 47 -8.13 6.23 -4.18
C ARG A 47 -9.00 5.00 -4.34
N GLU A 48 -8.87 4.27 -5.44
CA GLU A 48 -9.67 3.07 -5.72
C GLU A 48 -9.54 2.03 -4.61
N SER A 49 -8.32 1.76 -4.16
CA SER A 49 -8.03 0.76 -3.13
C SER A 49 -8.58 1.11 -1.74
N ILE A 50 -8.83 2.40 -1.44
CA ILE A 50 -9.46 2.85 -0.20
C ILE A 50 -10.99 2.94 -0.35
N GLU A 51 -11.46 3.52 -1.46
CA GLU A 51 -12.88 3.80 -1.69
C GLU A 51 -13.71 2.53 -1.77
N THR A 52 -13.23 1.53 -2.51
CA THR A 52 -13.94 0.26 -2.72
C THR A 52 -13.92 -0.65 -1.49
N ASN A 53 -13.06 -0.36 -0.51
CA ASN A 53 -12.78 -1.20 0.66
C ASN A 53 -13.13 -0.47 1.97
N GLN A 54 -12.14 0.13 2.65
CA GLN A 54 -12.28 0.70 3.99
C GLN A 54 -13.37 1.78 4.02
N LEU A 55 -13.35 2.71 3.06
CA LEU A 55 -14.32 3.81 3.05
C LEU A 55 -15.75 3.31 2.81
N LYS A 56 -15.93 2.29 1.95
CA LYS A 56 -17.22 1.65 1.73
C LYS A 56 -17.78 1.06 3.03
N LEU A 57 -16.95 0.35 3.81
CA LEU A 57 -17.37 -0.24 5.09
C LEU A 57 -17.67 0.83 6.15
N MET A 58 -16.89 1.91 6.18
CA MET A 58 -17.13 3.03 7.10
C MET A 58 -18.44 3.77 6.80
N ARG A 59 -18.84 3.89 5.52
CA ARG A 59 -20.12 4.52 5.12
C ARG A 59 -21.35 3.68 5.45
N GLN A 60 -21.18 2.40 5.78
CA GLN A 60 -22.28 1.49 6.15
C GLN A 60 -22.61 1.50 7.65
N ARG A 61 -21.94 2.34 8.45
CA ARG A 61 -22.06 2.42 9.90
C ARG A 61 -22.43 3.83 10.33
#